data_AF-A0A4R5NGQ8-F1
#
_entry.id   AF-A0A4R5NGQ8-F1
#
_cell.length_a   1.000
_cell.length_b   1.000
_cell.length_c   1.000
_cell.angle_alpha   90.00
_cell.angle_beta   90.00
_cell.angle_gamma   90.00
#
_symmetry.space_group_name_H-M   'P 1'
#
loop_
_entity.id
_entity.type
_entity.pdbx_description
1 polymer ?
#
loop_
_entity_poly.entity_id
_entity_poly.type
_entity_poly.pdbx_seq_one_letter_code
_entity_poly.pdbx_strand_id
1 'polypeptide(L)'
;MAWRIVHVKEGDVLRLRLDNLEVMKQDNKVFIPLSDITMVVLEGNRTMLSTKLMSRMSQNNVGLVICDDNYLPVGIYLPYGQYHHYSKRAIKQSSWSDEQKGIIWQEVIRQKMNNQLTFARYSGVASERLELMEDLINNLQVGDTTNREGHVAKVYFDSLYGKSFTRNNNCLINAAMNFGYAILRSCMARIVVGNGLVTMLGIFHRNEFNSFNLVDDLMEPYRPLMDYWVNENVLDDKEYLSYESRLKIIEFMNQKIRINNKRMTIDNSMQEYVQSFISAIDETDSSLVIKIDLNNFVGEES
;
A
#
# COMPACT_ATOMS: atom_id res chain seq x y z
N MET A 1 12.71 7.42 -13.59
CA MET A 1 11.54 6.75 -13.02
C MET A 1 10.63 7.82 -12.46
N ALA A 2 9.32 7.71 -12.70
CA ALA A 2 8.32 8.53 -12.02
C ALA A 2 8.42 8.34 -10.50
N TRP A 3 8.13 9.36 -9.72
CA TRP A 3 8.26 9.31 -8.26
C TRP A 3 7.23 10.16 -7.50
N ARG A 4 6.47 11.03 -8.18
CA ARG A 4 5.55 11.97 -7.53
C ARG A 4 4.16 11.38 -7.41
N ILE A 5 3.58 11.52 -6.22
CA ILE A 5 2.14 11.49 -6.04
C ILE A 5 1.63 12.93 -6.04
N VAL A 6 0.73 13.26 -6.95
CA VAL A 6 0.15 14.60 -7.07
C VAL A 6 -1.19 14.63 -6.36
N HIS A 7 -1.26 15.31 -5.23
CA HIS A 7 -2.52 15.54 -4.51
C HIS A 7 -3.19 16.82 -5.01
N VAL A 8 -4.41 16.71 -5.51
CA VAL A 8 -5.19 17.86 -5.96
C VAL A 8 -6.44 17.99 -5.10
N LYS A 9 -6.46 19.04 -4.29
CA LYS A 9 -7.64 19.47 -3.53
C LYS A 9 -8.38 20.56 -4.30
N GLU A 10 -9.59 20.26 -4.74
CA GLU A 10 -10.49 21.19 -5.43
C GLU A 10 -9.81 21.86 -6.65
N GLY A 11 -9.36 21.06 -7.61
CA GLY A 11 -8.97 21.59 -8.92
C GLY A 11 -10.21 21.93 -9.73
N ASP A 12 -10.16 22.98 -10.56
CA ASP A 12 -11.27 23.28 -11.46
C ASP A 12 -11.22 22.34 -12.67
N VAL A 13 -10.05 22.27 -13.31
CA VAL A 13 -9.86 21.47 -14.53
C VAL A 13 -8.45 20.89 -14.59
N LEU A 14 -8.38 19.59 -14.88
CA LEU A 14 -7.16 18.85 -15.16
C LEU A 14 -7.15 18.40 -16.62
N ARG A 15 -6.11 18.77 -17.37
CA ARG A 15 -5.96 18.39 -18.78
C ARG A 15 -4.50 18.15 -19.17
N LEU A 16 -4.32 17.53 -20.33
CA LEU A 16 -3.01 17.33 -20.93
C LEU A 16 -2.56 18.61 -21.63
N ARG A 17 -1.31 19.03 -21.39
CA ARG A 17 -0.65 20.08 -22.17
C ARG A 17 0.84 19.79 -22.31
N LEU A 18 1.31 19.60 -23.55
CA LEU A 18 2.72 19.33 -23.86
C LEU A 18 3.33 18.24 -22.97
N ASP A 19 2.66 17.08 -22.86
CA ASP A 19 3.08 15.94 -22.02
C ASP A 19 3.13 16.21 -20.50
N ASN A 20 2.54 17.33 -20.07
CA ASN A 20 2.34 17.65 -18.66
C ASN A 20 0.87 17.47 -18.26
N LEU A 21 0.65 17.10 -17.00
CA LEU A 21 -0.58 17.37 -16.28
C LEU A 21 -0.65 18.89 -16.01
N GLU A 22 -1.61 19.57 -16.64
CA GLU A 22 -1.98 20.95 -16.29
C GLU A 22 -3.11 20.91 -15.26
N VAL A 23 -2.83 21.41 -14.06
CA VAL A 23 -3.82 21.62 -13.00
C VAL A 23 -4.21 23.09 -13.01
N MET A 24 -5.47 23.38 -13.31
CA MET A 24 -6.03 24.73 -13.23
C MET A 24 -6.84 24.86 -11.94
N LYS A 25 -6.55 25.90 -11.16
CA LYS A 25 -7.30 26.26 -9.96
C LYS A 25 -7.37 27.78 -9.86
N GLN A 26 -8.57 28.34 -10.00
CA GLN A 26 -8.81 29.75 -10.20
C GLN A 26 -7.94 30.27 -11.37
N ASP A 27 -7.19 31.34 -11.16
CA ASP A 27 -6.30 31.91 -12.17
C ASP A 27 -4.92 31.22 -12.22
N ASN A 28 -4.64 30.28 -11.31
CA ASN A 28 -3.36 29.60 -11.21
C ASN A 28 -3.30 28.35 -12.06
N LYS A 29 -2.13 28.12 -12.66
CA LYS A 29 -1.82 26.94 -13.48
C LYS A 29 -0.53 26.30 -13.02
N VAL A 30 -0.58 25.01 -12.73
CA VAL A 30 0.59 24.20 -12.39
C VAL A 30 0.78 23.14 -13.47
N PHE A 31 2.03 22.96 -13.91
CA PHE A 31 2.41 21.98 -14.91
C PHE A 31 3.34 20.95 -14.28
N ILE A 32 3.00 19.68 -14.42
CA ILE A 32 3.80 18.57 -13.88
C ILE A 32 4.02 17.56 -15.01
N PRO A 33 5.28 17.23 -15.35
CA PRO A 33 5.56 16.23 -16.39
C PRO A 33 4.93 14.89 -16.03
N LEU A 34 4.19 14.27 -16.96
CA LEU A 34 3.56 12.97 -16.69
C LEU A 34 4.59 11.88 -16.40
N SER A 35 5.80 12.00 -16.95
CA SER A 35 6.94 11.10 -16.67
C SER A 35 7.38 11.07 -15.22
N ASP A 36 6.99 12.09 -14.44
CA ASP A 36 7.39 12.25 -13.05
C ASP A 36 6.30 11.74 -12.09
N ILE A 37 5.09 11.47 -12.58
CA ILE A 37 3.92 11.16 -11.75
C ILE A 37 3.68 9.66 -11.73
N THR A 38 3.53 9.09 -10.54
CA THR A 38 3.10 7.70 -10.35
C THR A 38 1.59 7.62 -10.14
N MET A 39 1.04 8.58 -9.38
CA MET A 39 -0.36 8.61 -9.00
C MET A 39 -0.87 10.04 -8.85
N VAL A 40 -2.12 10.28 -9.23
CA VAL A 40 -2.86 11.50 -8.92
C VAL A 40 -3.94 11.15 -7.90
N VAL A 41 -4.02 11.88 -6.78
CA VAL A 41 -5.07 11.73 -5.77
C VAL A 41 -5.98 12.95 -5.86
N LEU A 42 -7.24 12.74 -6.22
CA LEU A 42 -8.22 13.81 -6.38
C LEU A 42 -9.16 13.87 -5.18
N GLU A 43 -9.16 15.02 -4.51
CA GLU A 43 -10.13 15.39 -3.49
C GLU A 43 -11.01 16.54 -3.98
N GLY A 44 -12.31 16.40 -3.77
CA GLY A 44 -13.30 17.44 -4.03
C GLY A 44 -14.26 17.13 -5.19
N ASN A 45 -15.32 17.92 -5.27
CA ASN A 45 -16.57 17.50 -5.92
C ASN A 45 -16.78 18.14 -7.30
N ARG A 46 -15.84 18.95 -7.79
CA ARG A 46 -16.02 19.80 -8.99
C ARG A 46 -14.93 19.63 -10.04
N THR A 47 -13.90 18.83 -9.77
CA THR A 47 -12.75 18.68 -10.66
C THR A 47 -13.13 18.03 -11.99
N MET A 48 -12.92 18.73 -13.10
CA MET A 48 -13.14 18.18 -14.44
C MET A 48 -11.87 17.59 -15.04
N LEU A 49 -11.96 16.39 -15.63
CA LEU A 49 -10.87 15.68 -16.30
C LEU A 49 -11.11 15.56 -17.80
N SER A 50 -10.10 15.82 -18.62
CA SER A 50 -10.21 15.55 -20.07
C SER A 50 -9.88 14.09 -20.41
N THR A 51 -10.61 13.51 -21.37
CA THR A 51 -10.35 12.14 -21.86
C THR A 51 -8.94 11.97 -22.43
N LYS A 52 -8.39 13.03 -23.04
CA LYS A 52 -7.01 13.04 -23.55
C LYS A 52 -5.97 12.91 -22.44
N LEU A 53 -6.21 13.55 -21.28
CA LEU A 53 -5.37 13.38 -20.11
C LEU A 53 -5.45 11.94 -19.59
N MET A 54 -6.65 11.39 -19.41
CA MET A 54 -6.85 10.01 -18.93
C MET A 54 -6.13 8.99 -19.83
N SER A 55 -6.25 9.13 -21.15
CA SER A 55 -5.54 8.28 -22.11
C SER A 55 -4.03 8.40 -21.96
N ARG A 56 -3.48 9.62 -21.84
CA ARG A 56 -2.03 9.80 -21.73
C ARG A 56 -1.47 9.37 -20.37
N MET A 57 -2.22 9.54 -19.29
CA MET A 57 -1.89 8.98 -17.97
C MET A 57 -1.75 7.46 -18.04
N SER A 58 -2.71 6.78 -18.68
CA SER A 58 -2.65 5.33 -18.87
C SER A 58 -1.40 4.87 -19.65
N GLN A 59 -1.04 5.62 -20.71
CA GLN A 59 0.17 5.37 -21.50
C GLN A 59 1.48 5.61 -20.72
N ASN A 60 1.44 6.35 -19.62
CA ASN A 60 2.60 6.63 -18.77
C ASN A 60 2.55 5.85 -17.44
N ASN A 61 1.69 4.83 -17.33
CA ASN A 61 1.50 4.05 -16.10
C ASN A 61 1.14 4.92 -14.87
N VAL A 62 0.41 6.00 -15.09
CA VAL A 62 -0.06 6.92 -14.03
C VAL A 62 -1.44 6.48 -13.57
N GLY A 63 -1.56 6.16 -12.27
CA GLY A 63 -2.84 5.85 -11.64
C GLY A 63 -3.61 7.11 -11.24
N LEU A 64 -4.92 6.99 -11.05
CA LEU A 64 -5.75 8.04 -10.48
C LEU A 64 -6.61 7.47 -9.35
N VAL A 65 -6.60 8.15 -8.21
CA VAL A 65 -7.42 7.86 -7.04
C VAL A 65 -8.48 8.95 -6.90
N ILE A 66 -9.73 8.54 -6.70
CA ILE A 66 -10.89 9.40 -6.49
C ILE A 66 -11.33 9.25 -5.04
N CYS A 67 -11.39 10.36 -4.30
CA CYS A 67 -11.89 10.38 -2.94
C CYS A 67 -13.38 10.75 -2.86
N ASP A 68 -14.06 10.29 -1.81
CA ASP A 68 -15.45 10.65 -1.48
C ASP A 68 -15.56 11.99 -0.73
N ASP A 69 -16.77 12.32 -0.26
CA ASP A 69 -17.05 13.51 0.54
C ASP A 69 -16.37 13.52 1.92
N ASN A 70 -15.92 12.34 2.40
CA ASN A 70 -15.11 12.21 3.61
C ASN A 70 -13.60 12.27 3.31
N TYR A 71 -13.23 12.57 2.06
CA TYR A 71 -11.86 12.58 1.55
C TYR A 71 -11.17 11.22 1.60
N LEU A 72 -11.92 10.12 1.69
CA LEU A 72 -11.38 8.76 1.67
C LEU A 72 -11.35 8.24 0.22
N PRO A 73 -10.27 7.58 -0.22
CA PRO A 73 -10.23 6.94 -1.53
C PRO A 73 -11.34 5.90 -1.70
N VAL A 74 -12.18 6.07 -2.73
CA VAL A 74 -13.30 5.16 -3.06
C VAL A 74 -13.27 4.65 -4.50
N GLY A 75 -12.53 5.32 -5.39
CA GLY A 75 -12.39 4.91 -6.79
C GLY A 75 -10.94 4.91 -7.23
N ILE A 76 -10.59 4.00 -8.14
CA ILE A 76 -9.27 3.95 -8.75
C ILE A 76 -9.37 3.70 -10.26
N TYR A 77 -8.59 4.47 -11.01
CA TYR A 77 -8.32 4.23 -12.42
C TYR A 77 -6.91 3.67 -12.57
N LEU A 78 -6.84 2.47 -13.16
CA LEU A 78 -5.64 1.67 -13.28
C LEU A 78 -5.17 1.56 -14.75
N PRO A 79 -3.87 1.74 -15.02
CA PRO A 79 -3.31 1.60 -16.37
C PRO A 79 -3.09 0.13 -16.76
N TYR A 80 -3.83 -0.37 -17.77
CA TYR A 80 -3.70 -1.74 -18.30
C TYR A 80 -2.96 -1.82 -19.65
N GLY A 81 -2.34 -0.73 -20.12
CA GLY A 81 -1.86 -0.62 -21.50
C GLY A 81 -0.36 -0.80 -21.73
N GLN A 82 0.44 -1.09 -20.71
CA GLN A 82 1.91 -0.97 -20.79
C GLN A 82 2.68 -2.30 -20.76
N TYR A 83 2.08 -3.40 -20.28
CA TYR A 83 2.74 -4.71 -20.27
C TYR A 83 2.46 -5.51 -21.56
N HIS A 84 3.49 -6.07 -22.20
CA HIS A 84 3.33 -6.74 -23.50
C HIS A 84 2.82 -8.19 -23.42
N HIS A 85 2.70 -8.76 -22.22
CA HIS A 85 2.35 -10.18 -22.02
C HIS A 85 1.21 -10.42 -21.00
N TYR A 86 0.24 -9.50 -20.92
CA TYR A 86 -0.88 -9.57 -19.97
C TYR A 86 -1.59 -10.92 -19.99
N SER A 87 -1.99 -11.40 -21.17
CA SER A 87 -2.75 -12.66 -21.29
C SER A 87 -1.96 -13.86 -20.79
N LYS A 88 -0.69 -13.98 -21.19
CA LYS A 88 0.21 -15.04 -20.73
C LYS A 88 0.34 -15.04 -19.20
N ARG A 89 0.52 -13.85 -18.61
CA ARG A 89 0.68 -13.71 -17.16
C ARG A 89 -0.62 -13.98 -16.40
N ALA A 90 -1.75 -13.48 -16.89
CA ALA A 90 -3.07 -13.76 -16.30
C ALA A 90 -3.42 -15.25 -16.33
N ILE A 91 -3.15 -15.94 -17.45
CA ILE A 91 -3.33 -17.40 -17.55
C ILE A 91 -2.42 -18.12 -16.57
N LYS A 92 -1.14 -17.75 -16.51
CA LYS A 92 -0.19 -18.34 -15.55
C LYS A 92 -0.64 -18.14 -14.10
N GLN A 93 -1.07 -16.93 -13.76
CA GLN A 93 -1.60 -16.61 -12.44
C GLN A 93 -2.84 -17.45 -12.09
N SER A 94 -3.75 -17.63 -13.04
CA SER A 94 -4.94 -18.47 -12.84
C SER A 94 -4.60 -19.95 -12.62
N SER A 95 -3.41 -20.38 -13.06
CA SER A 95 -2.89 -21.74 -12.88
C SER A 95 -1.99 -21.94 -11.66
N TRP A 96 -1.74 -20.92 -10.84
CA TRP A 96 -0.97 -21.09 -9.60
C TRP A 96 -1.64 -22.11 -8.67
N SER A 97 -0.86 -23.10 -8.23
CA SER A 97 -1.35 -24.14 -7.32
C SER A 97 -1.59 -23.59 -5.91
N ASP A 98 -2.42 -24.29 -5.13
CA ASP A 98 -2.67 -23.91 -3.73
C ASP A 98 -1.40 -24.03 -2.87
N GLU A 99 -0.49 -24.94 -3.22
CA GLU A 99 0.82 -25.07 -2.58
C GLU A 99 1.69 -23.83 -2.82
N GLN A 100 1.81 -23.40 -4.09
CA GLN A 100 2.55 -22.19 -4.46
C GLN A 100 2.01 -20.98 -3.69
N LYS A 101 0.69 -20.80 -3.73
CA LYS A 101 0.00 -19.71 -3.04
C LYS A 101 0.24 -19.75 -1.53
N GLY A 102 0.10 -20.92 -0.92
CA GLY A 102 0.25 -21.09 0.53
C GLY A 102 1.66 -20.81 1.04
N ILE A 103 2.69 -21.32 0.36
CA ILE A 103 4.10 -21.10 0.71
C ILE A 103 4.45 -19.62 0.63
N ILE A 104 4.11 -18.98 -0.49
CA ILE A 104 4.45 -17.57 -0.69
C ILE A 104 3.66 -16.68 0.26
N TRP A 105 2.36 -16.92 0.44
CA TRP A 105 1.53 -16.14 1.35
C TRP A 105 2.02 -16.21 2.80
N GLN A 106 2.45 -17.40 3.27
CA GLN A 106 2.99 -17.55 4.62
C GLN A 106 4.19 -16.62 4.86
N GLU A 107 5.06 -16.47 3.87
CA GLU A 107 6.20 -15.55 3.98
C GLU A 107 5.74 -14.07 3.99
N VAL A 108 4.80 -13.71 3.11
CA VAL A 108 4.23 -12.36 3.07
C VAL A 108 3.61 -11.97 4.42
N ILE A 109 2.78 -12.84 4.99
CA ILE A 109 2.10 -12.53 6.25
C ILE A 109 3.04 -12.57 7.46
N ARG A 110 4.06 -13.42 7.43
CA ARG A 110 5.11 -13.43 8.45
C ARG A 110 5.83 -12.08 8.51
N GLN A 111 6.12 -11.44 7.38
CA GLN A 111 6.73 -10.11 7.36
C GLN A 111 5.83 -9.04 8.01
N LYS A 112 4.52 -9.06 7.74
CA LYS A 112 3.56 -8.19 8.44
C LYS A 112 3.65 -8.38 9.96
N MET A 113 3.55 -9.62 10.44
CA MET A 113 3.52 -9.91 11.88
C MET A 113 4.84 -9.52 12.55
N ASN A 114 5.98 -9.76 11.89
CA ASN A 114 7.29 -9.30 12.36
C ASN A 114 7.37 -7.77 12.44
N ASN A 115 6.87 -7.05 11.43
CA ASN A 115 6.86 -5.58 11.46
C ASN A 115 5.91 -5.03 12.54
N GLN A 116 4.80 -5.71 12.84
CA GLN A 116 3.94 -5.39 13.98
C GLN A 116 4.66 -5.58 15.32
N LEU A 117 5.39 -6.69 15.47
CA LEU A 117 6.22 -6.96 16.66
C LEU A 117 7.31 -5.88 16.83
N THR A 118 8.00 -5.53 15.75
CA THR A 118 9.03 -4.48 15.75
C THR A 118 8.46 -3.13 16.14
N PHE A 119 7.30 -2.74 15.60
CA PHE A 119 6.68 -1.47 16.01
C PHE A 119 6.23 -1.50 17.47
N ALA A 120 5.58 -2.59 17.92
CA ALA A 120 5.22 -2.74 19.33
C ALA A 120 6.43 -2.59 20.26
N ARG A 121 7.60 -3.14 19.86
CA ARG A 121 8.85 -2.97 20.59
C ARG A 121 9.30 -1.50 20.64
N TYR A 122 9.27 -0.78 19.52
CA TYR A 122 9.59 0.66 19.49
C TYR A 122 8.65 1.49 20.35
N SER A 123 7.37 1.12 20.43
CA SER A 123 6.39 1.78 21.27
C SER A 123 6.50 1.44 22.76
N GLY A 124 7.51 0.67 23.18
CA GLY A 124 7.75 0.34 24.59
C GLY A 124 6.71 -0.63 25.19
N VAL A 125 6.10 -1.47 24.37
CA VAL A 125 5.14 -2.49 24.83
C VAL A 125 5.83 -3.48 25.77
N ALA A 126 5.14 -3.91 26.83
CA ALA A 126 5.66 -4.83 27.84
C ALA A 126 6.15 -6.16 27.25
N SER A 127 7.28 -6.67 27.77
CA SER A 127 7.97 -7.87 27.26
C SER A 127 7.06 -9.09 27.16
N GLU A 128 6.19 -9.34 28.13
CA GLU A 128 5.24 -10.47 28.13
C GLU A 128 4.33 -10.47 26.88
N ARG A 129 3.94 -9.29 26.39
CA ARG A 129 3.11 -9.15 25.19
C ARG A 129 3.93 -9.32 23.91
N LEU A 130 5.18 -8.87 23.92
CA LEU A 130 6.11 -9.08 22.81
C LEU A 130 6.44 -10.57 22.65
N GLU A 131 6.72 -11.27 23.75
CA GLU A 131 6.96 -12.73 23.79
C GLU A 131 5.74 -13.50 23.28
N LEU A 132 4.53 -13.09 23.67
CA LEU A 132 3.29 -13.66 23.12
C LEU A 132 3.18 -13.47 21.61
N MET A 133 3.47 -12.28 21.10
CA MET A 133 3.45 -12.04 19.65
C MET A 133 4.50 -12.88 18.92
N GLU A 134 5.69 -13.01 19.49
CA GLU A 134 6.79 -13.82 18.93
C GLU A 134 6.43 -15.32 18.90
N ASP A 135 5.83 -15.86 19.96
CA ASP A 135 5.32 -17.24 19.98
C ASP A 135 4.25 -17.47 18.91
N LEU A 136 3.31 -16.54 18.74
CA LEU A 136 2.29 -16.63 17.69
C LEU A 136 2.90 -16.63 16.28
N ILE A 137 3.97 -15.85 16.05
CA ILE A 137 4.69 -15.78 14.77
C ILE A 137 5.44 -17.09 14.51
N ASN A 138 6.17 -17.61 15.51
CA ASN A 138 6.95 -18.84 15.38
C ASN A 138 6.07 -20.07 15.10
N ASN A 139 4.82 -20.05 15.54
CA ASN A 139 3.84 -21.10 15.31
C ASN A 139 2.95 -20.86 14.07
N LEU A 140 3.25 -19.89 13.21
CA LEU A 140 2.52 -19.64 11.97
C LEU A 140 2.65 -20.83 11.00
N GLN A 141 1.54 -21.44 10.62
CA GLN A 141 1.48 -22.55 9.66
C GLN A 141 1.01 -22.08 8.27
N VAL A 142 1.25 -22.90 7.25
CA VAL A 142 0.78 -22.63 5.88
C VAL A 142 -0.74 -22.49 5.88
N GLY A 143 -1.24 -21.41 5.27
CA GLY A 143 -2.66 -21.08 5.21
C GLY A 143 -3.29 -20.61 6.53
N ASP A 144 -2.48 -20.35 7.56
CA ASP A 144 -2.89 -19.84 8.88
C ASP A 144 -4.17 -20.47 9.45
N THR A 145 -4.22 -21.80 9.45
CA THR A 145 -5.37 -22.60 9.91
C THR A 145 -5.77 -22.33 11.37
N THR A 146 -4.89 -21.71 12.16
CA THR A 146 -5.11 -21.36 13.58
C THR A 146 -5.28 -19.86 13.84
N ASN A 147 -5.41 -19.04 12.78
CA ASN A 147 -5.67 -17.60 12.84
C ASN A 147 -4.65 -16.83 13.69
N ARG A 148 -3.36 -17.15 13.55
CA ARG A 148 -2.26 -16.48 14.23
C ARG A 148 -2.14 -15.03 13.82
N GLU A 149 -2.40 -14.72 12.55
CA GLU A 149 -2.40 -13.35 12.04
C GLU A 149 -3.39 -12.46 12.79
N GLY A 150 -4.65 -12.93 12.93
CA GLY A 150 -5.67 -12.23 13.69
C GLY A 150 -5.33 -12.07 15.18
N HIS A 151 -4.72 -13.09 15.79
CA HIS A 151 -4.27 -13.01 17.19
C HIS A 151 -3.14 -12.00 17.38
N VAL A 152 -2.12 -11.99 16.51
CA VAL A 152 -1.04 -11.00 16.58
C VAL A 152 -1.59 -9.60 16.37
N ALA A 153 -2.47 -9.39 15.38
CA ALA A 153 -3.10 -8.10 15.14
C ALA A 153 -3.89 -7.60 16.36
N LYS A 154 -4.62 -8.50 17.04
CA LYS A 154 -5.34 -8.16 18.27
C LYS A 154 -4.39 -7.73 19.38
N VAL A 155 -3.36 -8.54 19.67
CA VAL A 155 -2.36 -8.20 20.71
C VAL A 155 -1.68 -6.88 20.36
N TYR A 156 -1.29 -6.68 19.11
CA TYR A 156 -0.68 -5.46 18.60
C TYR A 156 -1.54 -4.21 18.83
N PHE A 157 -2.77 -4.16 18.32
CA PHE A 157 -3.63 -2.98 18.46
C PHE A 157 -4.03 -2.72 19.92
N ASP A 158 -4.32 -3.78 20.70
CA ASP A 158 -4.60 -3.65 22.13
C ASP A 158 -3.42 -3.05 22.90
N SER A 159 -2.18 -3.36 22.47
CA SER A 159 -0.96 -2.85 23.12
C SER A 159 -0.70 -1.38 22.80
N LEU A 160 -0.95 -0.97 21.56
CA LEU A 160 -0.66 0.39 21.10
C LEU A 160 -1.74 1.40 21.51
N TYR A 161 -3.01 1.00 21.43
CA TYR A 161 -4.14 1.94 21.55
C TYR A 161 -5.11 1.58 22.68
N GLY A 162 -4.79 0.55 23.46
CA GLY A 162 -5.58 0.09 24.60
C GLY A 162 -6.71 -0.88 24.23
N LYS A 163 -7.15 -1.68 25.21
CA LYS A 163 -8.13 -2.77 25.02
C LYS A 163 -9.53 -2.34 24.56
N SER A 164 -9.87 -1.06 24.71
CA SER A 164 -11.14 -0.48 24.23
C SER A 164 -11.07 -0.03 22.76
N PHE A 165 -9.87 -0.02 22.16
CA PHE A 165 -9.71 0.31 20.77
C PHE A 165 -10.21 -0.82 19.88
N THR A 166 -10.99 -0.47 18.86
CA THR A 166 -11.33 -1.38 17.77
C THR A 166 -11.16 -0.66 16.44
N ARG A 167 -10.87 -1.41 15.37
CA ARG A 167 -10.76 -0.88 13.99
C ARG A 167 -12.05 -0.29 13.43
N ASN A 168 -13.17 -0.48 14.13
CA ASN A 168 -14.47 0.07 13.75
C ASN A 168 -14.82 1.37 14.49
N ASN A 169 -14.00 1.79 15.46
CA ASN A 169 -14.24 3.04 16.19
C ASN A 169 -14.13 4.23 15.22
N ASN A 170 -15.03 5.20 15.33
CA ASN A 170 -14.92 6.46 14.60
C ASN A 170 -13.94 7.39 15.35
N CYS A 171 -12.66 7.26 15.07
CA CYS A 171 -11.59 8.06 15.70
C CYS A 171 -10.50 8.44 14.70
N LEU A 172 -9.68 9.44 15.05
CA LEU A 172 -8.57 9.92 14.22
C LEU A 172 -7.63 8.78 13.79
N ILE A 173 -7.28 7.87 14.71
CA ILE A 173 -6.36 6.76 14.46
C ILE A 173 -6.88 5.88 13.31
N ASN A 174 -8.15 5.47 13.37
CA ASN A 174 -8.76 4.65 12.33
C ASN A 174 -8.90 5.43 11.02
N ALA A 175 -9.30 6.70 11.07
CA ALA A 175 -9.38 7.54 9.89
C ALA A 175 -8.02 7.67 9.17
N ALA A 176 -6.95 7.95 9.92
CA ALA A 176 -5.59 8.09 9.41
C ALA A 176 -5.08 6.78 8.80
N MET A 177 -5.22 5.66 9.52
CA MET A 177 -4.82 4.35 9.01
C MET A 177 -5.64 3.91 7.80
N ASN A 178 -6.97 4.14 7.79
CA ASN A 178 -7.81 3.80 6.64
C ASN A 178 -7.39 4.58 5.39
N PHE A 179 -7.14 5.89 5.54
CA PHE A 179 -6.63 6.70 4.45
C PHE A 179 -5.26 6.21 3.97
N GLY A 180 -4.33 5.94 4.90
CA GLY A 180 -3.00 5.42 4.58
C GLY A 180 -3.03 4.07 3.86
N TYR A 181 -3.81 3.11 4.36
CA TYR A 181 -3.99 1.81 3.71
C TYR A 181 -4.62 1.96 2.33
N ALA A 182 -5.55 2.90 2.14
CA ALA A 182 -6.15 3.13 0.84
C ALA A 182 -5.15 3.72 -0.18
N ILE A 183 -4.21 4.57 0.26
CA ILE A 183 -3.08 5.04 -0.56
C ILE A 183 -2.14 3.88 -0.90
N LEU A 184 -1.73 3.07 0.09
CA LEU A 184 -0.90 1.87 -0.14
C LEU A 184 -1.55 0.92 -1.15
N ARG A 185 -2.82 0.60 -0.94
CA ARG A 185 -3.62 -0.27 -1.81
C ARG A 185 -3.64 0.27 -3.24
N SER A 186 -3.82 1.58 -3.39
CA SER A 186 -3.86 2.21 -4.71
C SER A 186 -2.52 2.11 -5.44
N CYS A 187 -1.42 2.44 -4.76
CA CYS A 187 -0.08 2.33 -5.33
C CYS A 187 0.27 0.87 -5.66
N MET A 188 -0.02 -0.06 -4.75
CA MET A 188 0.21 -1.49 -4.96
C MET A 188 -0.64 -2.02 -6.13
N ALA A 189 -1.91 -1.62 -6.23
CA ALA A 189 -2.77 -2.01 -7.35
C ALA A 189 -2.21 -1.55 -8.70
N ARG A 190 -1.71 -0.31 -8.79
CA ARG A 190 -1.01 0.22 -9.97
C ARG A 190 0.20 -0.64 -10.35
N ILE A 191 1.00 -1.05 -9.36
CA ILE A 191 2.19 -1.89 -9.57
C ILE A 191 1.79 -3.30 -10.02
N VAL A 192 0.77 -3.90 -9.39
CA VAL A 192 0.23 -5.22 -9.73
C VAL A 192 -0.25 -5.25 -11.19
N VAL A 193 -1.10 -4.29 -11.60
CA VAL A 193 -1.57 -4.23 -13.00
C VAL A 193 -0.48 -3.83 -13.98
N GLY A 194 0.46 -2.96 -13.58
CA GLY A 194 1.61 -2.58 -14.40
C GLY A 194 2.52 -3.78 -14.69
N ASN A 195 2.52 -4.76 -13.79
CA ASN A 195 3.16 -6.05 -13.96
C ASN A 195 2.23 -7.10 -14.58
N GLY A 196 1.09 -6.75 -15.16
CA GLY A 196 0.23 -7.71 -15.85
C GLY A 196 -0.42 -8.79 -14.99
N LEU A 197 -0.48 -8.59 -13.68
CA LEU A 197 -1.23 -9.42 -12.76
C LEU A 197 -2.68 -8.94 -12.65
N VAL A 198 -3.58 -9.88 -12.36
CA VAL A 198 -5.00 -9.63 -12.09
C VAL A 198 -5.19 -9.43 -10.60
N THR A 199 -5.73 -8.27 -10.20
CA THR A 199 -5.91 -7.87 -8.79
C THR A 199 -6.87 -8.77 -8.02
N MET A 200 -7.84 -9.36 -8.71
CA MET A 200 -8.89 -10.21 -8.12
C MET A 200 -8.38 -11.60 -7.71
N LEU A 201 -7.30 -12.07 -8.33
CA LEU A 201 -6.75 -13.42 -8.13
C LEU A 201 -5.68 -13.39 -7.03
N GLY A 202 -6.13 -13.40 -5.77
CA GLY A 202 -5.27 -13.46 -4.59
C GLY A 202 -4.53 -14.79 -4.42
N ILE A 203 -3.53 -14.78 -3.54
CA ILE A 203 -2.83 -15.97 -3.07
C ILE A 203 -3.42 -16.50 -1.76
N PHE A 204 -4.18 -15.68 -1.03
CA PHE A 204 -4.93 -16.13 0.15
C PHE A 204 -6.31 -15.53 0.20
N HIS A 205 -6.42 -14.20 0.10
CA HIS A 205 -7.71 -13.55 0.02
C HIS A 205 -8.48 -14.03 -1.23
N ARG A 206 -9.73 -14.45 -1.02
CA ARG A 206 -10.63 -14.99 -2.07
C ARG A 206 -12.06 -14.47 -1.95
N ASN A 207 -12.22 -13.30 -1.33
CA ASN A 207 -13.53 -12.70 -1.15
C ASN A 207 -14.09 -12.30 -2.53
N GLU A 208 -15.25 -12.84 -2.89
CA GLU A 208 -15.91 -12.60 -4.19
C GLU A 208 -16.34 -11.14 -4.38
N PHE A 209 -16.54 -10.40 -3.28
CA PHE A 209 -16.89 -8.98 -3.30
C PHE A 209 -15.67 -8.06 -3.35
N ASN A 210 -14.46 -8.61 -3.29
CA ASN A 210 -13.21 -7.84 -3.27
C ASN A 210 -12.47 -7.92 -4.60
N SER A 211 -12.44 -6.81 -5.34
CA SER A 211 -11.73 -6.73 -6.62
C SER A 211 -10.20 -6.60 -6.50
N PHE A 212 -9.67 -6.59 -5.27
CA PHE A 212 -8.26 -6.32 -4.97
C PHE A 212 -7.61 -7.37 -4.06
N ASN A 213 -8.12 -8.61 -4.03
CA ASN A 213 -7.60 -9.68 -3.19
C ASN A 213 -6.05 -9.81 -3.21
N LEU A 214 -5.43 -9.85 -4.39
CA LEU A 214 -3.97 -9.94 -4.50
C LEU A 214 -3.26 -8.70 -3.99
N VAL A 215 -3.84 -7.52 -4.22
CA VAL A 215 -3.27 -6.25 -3.77
C VAL A 215 -3.27 -6.22 -2.24
N ASP A 216 -4.37 -6.66 -1.64
CA ASP A 216 -4.52 -6.73 -0.18
C ASP A 216 -3.53 -7.74 0.41
N ASP A 217 -3.32 -8.91 -0.22
CA ASP A 217 -2.25 -9.85 0.15
C ASP A 217 -0.86 -9.17 0.12
N LEU A 218 -0.51 -8.53 -1.00
CA LEU A 218 0.84 -8.00 -1.24
C LEU A 218 1.17 -6.72 -0.45
N MET A 219 0.17 -5.98 0.03
CA MET A 219 0.41 -4.78 0.84
C MET A 219 0.61 -5.08 2.33
N GLU A 220 0.35 -6.32 2.80
CA GLU A 220 0.43 -6.68 4.22
C GLU A 220 1.76 -6.30 4.89
N PRO A 221 2.95 -6.54 4.29
CA PRO A 221 4.23 -6.17 4.93
C PRO A 221 4.40 -4.67 5.15
N TYR A 222 3.71 -3.82 4.36
CA TYR A 222 3.81 -2.36 4.41
C TYR A 222 2.85 -1.72 5.41
N ARG A 223 1.79 -2.42 5.84
CA ARG A 223 0.80 -1.85 6.75
C ARG A 223 1.41 -1.38 8.08
N PRO A 224 2.30 -2.14 8.75
CA PRO A 224 2.89 -1.69 10.00
C PRO A 224 3.89 -0.54 9.82
N LEU A 225 4.52 -0.39 8.64
CA LEU A 225 5.34 0.78 8.32
C LEU A 225 4.47 2.04 8.23
N MET A 226 3.28 1.92 7.62
CA MET A 226 2.29 3.00 7.61
C MET A 226 1.75 3.28 9.01
N ASP A 227 1.49 2.24 9.82
CA ASP A 227 1.04 2.41 11.20
C ASP A 227 2.05 3.22 12.03
N TYR A 228 3.33 2.84 11.93
CA TYR A 228 4.44 3.58 12.54
C TYR A 228 4.47 5.02 12.03
N TRP A 229 4.42 5.23 10.72
CA TRP A 229 4.46 6.58 10.14
C TRP A 229 3.30 7.46 10.61
N VAL A 230 2.09 6.90 10.67
CA VAL A 230 0.91 7.58 11.19
C VAL A 230 1.12 7.94 12.66
N ASN A 231 1.59 7.00 13.48
CA ASN A 231 1.83 7.26 14.90
C ASN A 231 2.83 8.39 15.13
N GLU A 232 3.97 8.36 14.43
CA GLU A 232 5.07 9.30 14.67
C GLU A 232 4.84 10.69 14.06
N ASN A 233 4.11 10.78 12.94
CA ASN A 233 4.06 12.01 12.14
C ASN A 233 2.67 12.63 12.04
N VAL A 234 1.62 11.85 12.26
CA VAL A 234 0.24 12.24 11.95
C VAL A 234 -0.60 12.40 13.20
N LEU A 235 -0.52 11.44 14.13
CA LEU A 235 -1.27 11.51 15.38
C LEU A 235 -0.74 12.67 16.22
N ASP A 236 -1.53 13.74 16.29
CA ASP A 236 -1.33 14.89 17.16
C ASP A 236 -2.61 15.10 18.00
N ASP A 237 -2.68 16.19 18.77
CA ASP A 237 -3.83 16.51 19.63
C ASP A 237 -5.12 16.88 18.86
N LYS A 238 -5.23 16.57 17.56
CA LYS A 238 -6.44 16.83 16.76
C LYS A 238 -7.47 15.73 16.94
N GLU A 239 -8.74 16.12 16.75
CA GLU A 239 -9.88 15.19 16.79
C GLU A 239 -10.21 14.57 15.42
N TYR A 240 -9.72 15.15 14.32
CA TYR A 240 -10.10 14.76 12.95
C TYR A 240 -8.92 14.76 11.97
N LEU A 241 -9.07 14.00 10.88
CA LEU A 241 -8.03 13.85 9.86
C LEU A 241 -7.96 15.10 8.97
N SER A 242 -7.07 16.03 9.32
CA SER A 242 -6.90 17.28 8.57
C SER A 242 -6.27 17.07 7.18
N TYR A 243 -6.36 18.09 6.33
CA TYR A 243 -5.69 18.10 5.02
C TYR A 243 -4.16 17.92 5.15
N GLU A 244 -3.53 18.65 6.07
CA GLU A 244 -2.09 18.50 6.36
C GLU A 244 -1.73 17.09 6.80
N SER A 245 -2.59 16.44 7.58
CA SER A 245 -2.42 15.06 8.02
C SER A 245 -2.44 14.09 6.82
N ARG A 246 -3.36 14.30 5.87
CA ARG A 246 -3.41 13.52 4.62
C ARG A 246 -2.18 13.73 3.75
N LEU A 247 -1.67 14.96 3.64
CA LEU A 247 -0.43 15.24 2.93
C LEU A 247 0.76 14.47 3.52
N LYS A 248 0.89 14.46 4.86
CA LYS A 248 1.91 13.66 5.54
C LYS A 248 1.76 12.17 5.26
N ILE A 249 0.54 11.65 5.26
CA ILE A 249 0.27 10.24 4.93
C ILE A 249 0.66 9.93 3.47
N ILE A 250 0.34 10.80 2.51
CA ILE A 250 0.73 10.64 1.11
C ILE A 250 2.26 10.66 0.96
N GLU A 251 2.92 11.54 1.71
CA GLU A 251 4.38 11.68 1.71
C GLU A 251 5.13 10.43 2.21
N PHE A 252 4.44 9.52 2.91
CA PHE A 252 4.96 8.17 3.22
C PHE A 252 5.55 7.48 2.00
N MET A 253 4.90 7.60 0.84
CA MET A 253 5.32 6.91 -0.39
C MET A 253 6.69 7.38 -0.91
N ASN A 254 7.11 8.60 -0.53
CA ASN A 254 8.40 9.18 -0.88
C ASN A 254 9.49 8.91 0.17
N GLN A 255 9.12 8.40 1.34
CA GLN A 255 10.06 8.05 2.40
C GLN A 255 10.99 6.94 1.96
N LYS A 256 12.17 6.90 2.58
CA LYS A 256 13.23 5.99 2.19
C LYS A 256 13.22 4.72 3.03
N ILE A 257 13.42 3.59 2.39
CA ILE A 257 13.68 2.29 3.01
C ILE A 257 14.97 1.71 2.42
N ARG A 258 15.71 0.94 3.23
CA ARG A 258 16.86 0.17 2.75
C ARG A 258 16.47 -1.27 2.41
N ILE A 259 16.73 -1.71 1.19
CA ILE A 259 16.52 -3.09 0.74
C ILE A 259 17.77 -3.54 0.01
N ASN A 260 18.32 -4.71 0.37
CA ASN A 260 19.53 -5.26 -0.26
C ASN A 260 20.67 -4.23 -0.38
N ASN A 261 20.94 -3.49 0.71
CA ASN A 261 21.91 -2.40 0.81
C ASN A 261 21.67 -1.19 -0.11
N LYS A 262 20.51 -1.10 -0.77
CA LYS A 262 20.11 0.05 -1.59
C LYS A 262 19.04 0.87 -0.89
N ARG A 263 19.24 2.18 -0.83
CA ARG A 263 18.25 3.14 -0.33
C ARG A 263 17.31 3.53 -1.47
N MET A 264 16.02 3.30 -1.31
CA MET A 264 15.00 3.61 -2.31
C MET A 264 13.74 4.18 -1.65
N THR A 265 12.80 4.73 -2.44
CA THR A 265 11.49 5.16 -1.91
C THR A 265 10.62 3.94 -1.58
N ILE A 266 9.59 4.14 -0.74
CA ILE A 266 8.56 3.12 -0.51
C ILE A 266 7.91 2.68 -1.84
N ASP A 267 7.52 3.61 -2.73
CA ASP A 267 6.91 3.24 -4.02
C ASP A 267 7.84 2.36 -4.87
N ASN A 268 9.13 2.69 -4.95
CA ASN A 268 10.11 1.86 -5.67
C ASN A 268 10.33 0.50 -4.99
N SER A 269 10.29 0.46 -3.65
CA SER A 269 10.39 -0.80 -2.92
C SER A 269 9.23 -1.74 -3.23
N MET A 270 8.01 -1.20 -3.37
CA MET A 270 6.84 -1.99 -3.76
C MET A 270 7.00 -2.57 -5.16
N GLN A 271 7.61 -1.80 -6.07
CA GLN A 271 7.90 -2.28 -7.43
C GLN A 271 8.90 -3.45 -7.41
N GLU A 272 10.00 -3.33 -6.67
CA GLU A 272 10.96 -4.43 -6.51
C GLU A 272 10.33 -5.63 -5.79
N TYR A 273 9.50 -5.37 -4.79
CA TYR A 273 8.80 -6.40 -4.02
C TYR A 273 7.87 -7.23 -4.90
N VAL A 274 7.02 -6.59 -5.71
CA VAL A 274 6.12 -7.30 -6.63
C VAL A 274 6.90 -8.10 -7.66
N GLN A 275 8.03 -7.61 -8.17
CA GLN A 275 8.86 -8.42 -9.07
C GLN A 275 9.44 -9.65 -8.38
N SER A 276 9.94 -9.48 -7.15
CA SER A 276 10.48 -10.59 -6.36
C SER A 276 9.42 -11.64 -6.03
N PHE A 277 8.19 -11.20 -5.73
CA PHE A 277 7.03 -12.06 -5.52
C PHE A 277 6.71 -12.87 -6.77
N ILE A 278 6.76 -12.27 -7.96
CA ILE A 278 6.52 -12.97 -9.23
C ILE A 278 7.59 -14.04 -9.46
N SER A 279 8.87 -13.75 -9.19
CA SER A 279 9.94 -14.75 -9.24
C SER A 279 9.71 -15.87 -8.24
N ALA A 280 9.39 -15.51 -6.99
CA ALA A 280 9.16 -16.44 -5.90
C ALA A 280 8.03 -17.43 -6.19
N ILE A 281 6.89 -16.96 -6.68
CA ILE A 281 5.75 -17.83 -6.99
C ILE A 281 5.98 -18.67 -8.25
N ASP A 282 6.74 -18.16 -9.22
CA ASP A 282 7.10 -18.89 -10.43
C ASP A 282 8.06 -20.05 -10.14
N GLU A 283 8.98 -19.88 -9.18
CA GLU A 283 9.96 -20.88 -8.76
C GLU A 283 9.48 -21.71 -7.56
N THR A 284 8.37 -21.34 -6.93
CA THR A 284 7.86 -21.94 -5.68
C THR A 284 8.89 -21.84 -4.55
N ASP A 285 9.59 -20.71 -4.47
CA ASP A 285 10.64 -20.44 -3.50
C ASP A 285 10.36 -19.12 -2.77
N SER A 286 9.88 -19.22 -1.53
CA SER A 286 9.59 -18.05 -0.69
C SER A 286 10.82 -17.23 -0.34
N SER A 287 12.03 -17.80 -0.41
CA SER A 287 13.27 -17.08 -0.08
C SER A 287 13.59 -15.96 -1.07
N LEU A 288 12.98 -16.00 -2.26
CA LEU A 288 13.11 -14.97 -3.28
C LEU A 288 12.28 -13.72 -2.99
N VAL A 289 11.27 -13.80 -2.10
CA VAL A 289 10.49 -12.63 -1.71
C VAL A 289 11.38 -11.69 -0.91
N ILE A 290 11.61 -10.48 -1.41
CA ILE A 290 12.42 -9.52 -0.66
C ILE A 290 11.77 -9.19 0.69
N LYS A 291 12.61 -9.04 1.71
CA LYS A 291 12.16 -8.69 3.05
C LYS A 291 11.88 -7.19 3.17
N ILE A 292 10.64 -6.86 3.52
CA ILE A 292 10.23 -5.51 3.93
C ILE A 292 10.30 -5.45 5.45
N ASP A 293 11.27 -4.71 5.99
CA ASP A 293 11.57 -4.65 7.42
C ASP A 293 11.40 -3.23 7.95
N LEU A 294 10.65 -3.08 9.04
CA LEU A 294 10.45 -1.78 9.69
C LEU A 294 11.78 -1.16 10.18
N ASN A 295 12.74 -1.94 10.66
CA ASN A 295 14.03 -1.41 11.11
C ASN A 295 14.75 -0.68 9.97
N ASN A 296 14.73 -1.28 8.77
CA ASN A 296 15.29 -0.69 7.56
C ASN A 296 14.55 0.57 7.07
N PHE A 297 13.32 0.81 7.55
CA PHE A 297 12.56 2.02 7.29
C PHE A 297 12.87 3.12 8.31
N VAL A 298 12.92 2.78 9.60
CA VAL A 298 13.25 3.72 10.69
C VAL A 298 14.71 4.19 10.61
N GLY A 299 15.58 3.39 9.98
CA GLY A 299 17.00 3.71 9.81
C GLY A 299 17.91 3.08 10.87
N GLU A 300 17.39 2.16 11.67
CA GLU A 300 18.17 1.31 12.56
C GLU A 300 18.61 0.08 11.76
N GLU A 301 19.93 -0.09 11.57
CA GLU A 301 20.45 -1.28 10.91
C GLU A 301 20.21 -2.49 11.83
N SER A 302 19.44 -3.47 11.35
CA SER A 302 19.39 -4.82 11.91
C SER A 302 20.66 -5.59 11.62
#